data_AF-A0A537LEK6-F1
#
_entry.id   AF-A0A537LEK6-F1
#
_cell.length_a   1.000
_cell.length_b   1.000
_cell.length_c   1.000
_cell.angle_alpha   90.00
_cell.angle_beta   90.00
_cell.angle_gamma   90.00
#
_symmetry.space_group_name_H-M   'P 1'
#
loop_
_entity.id
_entity.type
_entity.pdbx_description
1 polymer ?
#
loop_
_entity_poly.entity_id
_entity_poly.type
_entity_poly.pdbx_seq_one_letter_code
_entity_poly.pdbx_strand_id
1 'polypeptide(L)' 'MRTVYVMGIVLLSALSLLFALGIIYGEATDRWFLGGGSVGALLIAYSFIVLLLRKMGMTGPRKTER' A
#
# COMPACT_ATOMS: atom_id res chain seq x y z
N MET A 1 1.46 6.34 -20.10
CA MET A 1 2.13 5.55 -19.03
C MET A 1 1.87 6.12 -17.63
N ARG A 2 2.03 7.43 -17.39
CA ARG A 2 1.76 8.06 -16.08
C ARG A 2 0.34 7.79 -15.52
N THR A 3 -0.70 7.84 -16.35
CA THR A 3 -2.09 7.54 -15.93
C THR A 3 -2.25 6.14 -15.36
N VAL A 4 -1.54 5.14 -15.91
CA VAL A 4 -1.59 3.75 -15.44
C VAL A 4 -0.98 3.63 -14.04
N TYR A 5 0.11 4.35 -13.76
CA TYR A 5 0.73 4.37 -12.44
C TYR A 5 -0.16 5.06 -11.40
N VAL A 6 -0.78 6.18 -11.77
CA VAL A 6 -1.73 6.87 -10.89
C VAL A 6 -2.93 5.97 -10.59
N MET A 7 -3.51 5.31 -11.60
CA MET A 7 -4.61 4.38 -11.40
C MET A 7 -4.21 3.19 -10.51
N GLY A 8 -3.00 2.65 -10.70
CA GLY A 8 -2.45 1.59 -9.86
C GLY A 8 -2.28 2.02 -8.40
N ILE A 9 -1.80 3.24 -8.15
CA ILE A 9 -1.68 3.79 -6.79
C ILE A 9 -3.05 3.96 -6.16
N VAL A 10 -4.01 4.55 -6.86
CA VAL A 10 -5.38 4.73 -6.33
C VAL A 10 -6.02 3.40 -5.96
N LEU A 11 -5.88 2.38 -6.82
CA LEU A 11 -6.42 1.05 -6.58
C LEU A 11 -5.74 0.36 -5.39
N LEU A 12 -4.42 0.43 -5.30
CA LEU A 12 -3.67 -0.11 -4.15
C LEU A 12 -3.98 0.64 -2.86
N SER A 13 -4.15 1.96 -2.88
CA SER A 13 -4.55 2.74 -1.72
C SER A 13 -5.95 2.36 -1.24
N ALA A 14 -6.91 2.17 -2.15
CA ALA A 14 -8.24 1.67 -1.80
C ALA A 14 -8.19 0.26 -1.19
N LEU A 15 -7.35 -0.62 -1.75
CA LEU A 15 -7.12 -1.96 -1.23
C LEU A 15 -6.50 -1.93 0.19
N SER A 16 -5.55 -1.04 0.43
CA SER A 16 -4.95 -0.83 1.76
C SER A 16 -5.97 -0.39 2.81
N LEU A 17 -6.97 0.42 2.43
CA LEU A 17 -8.07 0.79 3.32
C LEU A 17 -8.94 -0.43 3.66
N LEU A 18 -9.21 -1.30 2.69
CA LEU A 18 -9.94 -2.55 2.94
C LEU A 18 -9.16 -3.48 3.89
N PHE A 19 -7.85 -3.57 3.75
CA PHE A 19 -7.02 -4.32 4.70
C PHE A 19 -7.01 -3.68 6.09
N ALA A 20 -7.00 -2.35 6.19
CA ALA A 20 -7.14 -1.66 7.47
C ALA A 20 -8.48 -1.98 8.16
N LEU A 21 -9.59 -2.01 7.41
CA LEU A 21 -10.88 -2.48 7.93
C LEU A 21 -10.84 -3.95 8.34
N GLY A 22 -10.14 -4.79 7.56
CA GLY A 22 -9.91 -6.21 7.89
C GLY A 22 -9.12 -6.41 9.19
N ILE A 23 -8.14 -5.54 9.47
CA ILE A 23 -7.41 -5.52 10.74
C ILE A 23 -8.38 -5.18 11.88
N ILE A 24 -9.12 -4.08 11.77
CA ILE A 24 -10.07 -3.66 12.81
C ILE A 24 -11.10 -4.76 13.08
N TYR A 25 -11.63 -5.38 12.03
CA TYR A 25 -12.58 -6.49 12.15
C TYR A 25 -11.95 -7.75 12.77
N GLY A 26 -10.72 -8.09 12.39
CA GLY A 26 -9.97 -9.22 12.95
C GLY A 26 -9.72 -9.05 14.44
N GLU A 27 -9.30 -7.86 14.85
CA GLU A 27 -9.12 -7.50 16.26
C GLU A 27 -10.46 -7.54 17.02
N ALA A 28 -11.53 -6.96 16.46
CA ALA A 28 -12.85 -6.95 17.10
C ALA A 28 -13.51 -8.33 17.23
N THR A 29 -13.08 -9.31 16.44
CA THR A 29 -13.61 -10.69 16.46
C THR A 29 -12.68 -11.71 17.11
N ASP A 30 -11.59 -11.25 17.75
CA ASP A 30 -10.51 -12.08 18.32
C ASP A 30 -9.90 -13.06 17.29
N ARG A 31 -9.98 -12.73 16.00
CA ARG A 31 -9.45 -13.52 14.90
C ARG A 31 -8.05 -13.04 14.53
N TRP A 32 -7.08 -13.37 15.37
CA TRP A 32 -5.70 -12.89 15.25
C TRP A 32 -5.06 -13.26 13.90
N PHE A 33 -5.42 -14.40 13.30
CA PHE A 33 -4.94 -14.79 11.98
C PHE A 33 -5.42 -13.84 10.86
N LEU A 34 -6.67 -13.38 10.92
CA LEU A 34 -7.21 -12.43 9.94
C LEU A 34 -6.58 -11.04 10.13
N GLY A 35 -6.41 -10.60 11.38
CA GLY A 35 -5.71 -9.35 11.69
C GLY A 35 -4.27 -9.36 11.16
N GLY A 36 -3.49 -10.37 11.55
CA GLY A 36 -2.10 -10.52 11.13
C GLY A 36 -1.92 -10.69 9.61
N GLY A 37 -2.77 -11.49 8.96
CA GLY A 37 -2.77 -11.64 7.51
C GLY A 37 -3.08 -10.32 6.78
N SER A 38 -4.00 -9.54 7.31
CA SER A 38 -4.37 -8.22 6.76
C SER A 38 -3.24 -7.20 6.92
N VAL A 39 -2.51 -7.21 8.04
CA VAL A 39 -1.29 -6.40 8.22
C VAL A 39 -0.24 -6.76 7.17
N GLY A 40 0.02 -8.04 6.95
CA GLY A 40 0.97 -8.50 5.93
C GLY A 40 0.58 -8.04 4.52
N ALA A 41 -0.70 -8.20 4.15
CA ALA A 41 -1.22 -7.74 2.87
C ALA A 41 -1.11 -6.21 2.70
N LEU A 42 -1.33 -5.45 3.78
CA LEU A 42 -1.21 -3.99 3.80
C LEU A 42 0.24 -3.54 3.55
N LEU A 43 1.24 -4.21 4.16
CA LEU A 43 2.66 -3.90 3.94
C LEU A 43 3.11 -4.21 2.51
N ILE A 44 2.59 -5.29 1.92
CA ILE A 44 2.85 -5.63 0.51
C ILE A 44 2.27 -4.53 -0.40
N ALA A 45 1.00 -4.16 -0.21
CA ALA A 45 0.36 -3.10 -0.98
C ALA A 45 1.12 -1.77 -0.86
N TYR A 46 1.54 -1.40 0.35
CA TYR A 46 2.38 -0.22 0.59
C TYR A 46 3.69 -0.27 -0.19
N SER A 47 4.37 -1.41 -0.20
CA SER A 47 5.63 -1.58 -0.93
C SER A 47 5.44 -1.33 -2.44
N PHE A 48 4.37 -1.85 -3.04
CA PHE A 48 4.03 -1.58 -4.44
C PHE A 48 3.70 -0.11 -4.69
N ILE A 49 2.97 0.55 -3.80
CA ILE A 49 2.68 2.00 -3.90
C ILE A 49 3.99 2.79 -3.93
N VAL A 50 4.91 2.52 -3.02
CA VAL A 50 6.21 3.20 -2.95
C VAL A 50 7.03 2.97 -4.22
N LEU A 51 7.05 1.74 -4.75
CA LEU A 51 7.75 1.44 -6.01
C LEU A 51 7.16 2.19 -7.20
N LEU A 52 5.83 2.31 -7.29
CA LEU A 52 5.15 3.08 -8.33
C LEU A 52 5.45 4.58 -8.21
N LEU A 53 5.42 5.12 -6.99
CA LEU A 53 5.80 6.52 -6.72
C LEU A 53 7.25 6.80 -7.10
N ARG A 54 8.17 5.87 -6.78
CA ARG A 54 9.59 5.97 -7.14
C ARG A 54 9.76 5.95 -8.67
N LYS A 55 9.03 5.08 -9.37
CA LYS A 55 9.05 5.02 -10.84
C LYS A 55 8.51 6.30 -11.49
N MET A 56 7.62 7.02 -10.82
CA MET A 56 7.15 8.34 -11.25
C MET A 56 8.10 9.50 -10.89
N GLY A 57 9.20 9.23 -10.18
CA GLY A 57 10.15 10.26 -9.73
C GLY A 57 9.62 11.13 -8.59
N MET A 58 8.56 10.70 -7.90
CA MET A 58 7.98 11.43 -6.76
C MET A 58 8.73 11.12 -5.45
N THR A 59 9.36 9.95 -5.35
CA THR A 59 10.10 9.48 -4.16
C THR A 59 11.49 8.93 -4.54
N GLY A 60 12.52 9.26 -3.75
CA GLY A 60 13.92 8.88 -3.98
C GLY A 60 14.84 10.09 -4.29
N PRO A 61 16.17 9.93 -4.17
CA PRO A 61 17.12 11.02 -4.35
C PRO A 61 17.00 11.58 -5.77
N ARG A 62 16.75 12.89 -5.86
CA ARG A 62 16.69 13.57 -7.16
C ARG A 62 18.13 13.66 -7.68
N LYS A 63 18.33 13.55 -9.00
CA LYS A 63 19.66 13.67 -9.65
C LYS A 63 20.45 14.95 -9.28
N THR A 64 19.82 15.91 -8.60
CA THR A 64 20.38 17.17 -8.12
C THR A 64 21.02 17.06 -6.73
N GLU A 65 20.91 15.94 -6.02
CA GLU A 65 21.59 15.66 -4.74
C GLU A 65 22.84 14.79 -4.95
N ARG A 66 23.72 15.21 -5.88
CA ARG A 66 25.07 14.66 -6.01
C ARG A 66 26.05 15.50 -5.21
#